data_AF-A0A9D7VEX5-F1
#
_entry.id   AF-A0A9D7VEX5-F1
#
_cell.length_a   1.000
_cell.length_b   1.000
_cell.length_c   1.000
_cell.angle_alpha   90.00
_cell.angle_beta   90.00
_cell.angle_gamma   90.00
#
_symmetry.space_group_name_H-M   'P 1'
#
loop_
_entity.id
_entity.type
_entity.pdbx_description
1 polymer ?
#
loop_
_entity_poly.entity_id
_entity_poly.type
_entity_poly.pdbx_seq_one_letter_code
_entity_poly.pdbx_strand_id
1 'polypeptide(L)'
;MQVLTLQDLFGVNAVQTADELIIKKSDLSAVGLTPTANNRTEQLLVAILLKALSNFQGYLTDENGNILADENNASIGYDNRQLYELLEMFRWDAYAKQRNGNVYLTETIVIHSYAQTVQ
;
A
#
# COMPACT_ATOMS: atom_id res chain seq x y z
N MET A 1 5.07 -13.61 11.77
CA MET A 1 4.57 -12.38 11.11
C MET A 1 3.15 -12.15 11.59
N GLN A 2 2.89 -11.00 12.21
CA GLN A 2 1.52 -10.58 12.49
C GLN A 2 0.82 -10.29 11.15
N VAL A 3 -0.35 -10.88 10.95
CA VAL A 3 -1.17 -10.59 9.77
C VAL A 3 -1.86 -9.24 10.02
N LEU A 4 -1.61 -8.26 9.17
CA LEU A 4 -2.29 -6.95 9.24
C LEU A 4 -3.77 -7.14 8.91
N THR A 5 -4.64 -6.54 9.73
CA THR A 5 -6.07 -6.48 9.40
C THR A 5 -6.32 -5.47 8.28
N LEU A 6 -7.51 -5.53 7.68
CA LEU A 6 -7.93 -4.53 6.70
C LEU A 6 -7.88 -3.11 7.28
N GLN A 7 -8.29 -2.96 8.55
CA GLN A 7 -8.31 -1.69 9.25
C GLN A 7 -6.90 -1.19 9.57
N ASP A 8 -5.95 -2.09 9.88
CA ASP A 8 -4.55 -1.70 10.06
C ASP A 8 -3.97 -1.14 8.76
N LEU A 9 -4.28 -1.78 7.63
CA LEU A 9 -3.73 -1.39 6.34
C LEU A 9 -4.37 -0.10 5.81
N PHE A 10 -5.70 -0.01 5.80
CA PHE A 10 -6.43 1.07 5.11
C PHE A 10 -7.17 2.04 6.02
N GLY A 11 -7.23 1.79 7.33
CA GLY A 11 -7.86 2.65 8.33
C GLY A 11 -9.14 2.07 8.95
N VAL A 12 -9.54 2.64 10.08
CA VAL A 12 -10.66 2.14 10.92
C VAL A 12 -12.00 2.03 10.19
N ASN A 13 -12.24 2.84 9.15
CA ASN A 13 -13.48 2.81 8.40
C ASN A 13 -13.42 1.90 7.17
N ALA A 14 -12.34 1.14 7.00
CA ALA A 14 -12.23 0.13 5.97
C ALA A 14 -13.13 -1.08 6.31
N VAL A 15 -13.96 -1.47 5.34
CA VAL A 15 -14.93 -2.55 5.49
C VAL A 15 -14.80 -3.50 4.31
N GLN A 16 -14.86 -4.80 4.59
CA GLN A 16 -15.00 -5.84 3.58
C GLN A 16 -16.23 -6.67 3.91
N THR A 17 -17.07 -6.88 2.91
CA THR A 17 -18.22 -7.80 2.96
C THR A 17 -18.01 -8.91 1.93
N ALA A 18 -19.04 -9.73 1.71
CA ALA A 18 -19.00 -10.74 0.66
C ALA A 18 -18.86 -10.13 -0.75
N ASP A 19 -19.39 -8.91 -0.95
CA ASP A 19 -19.53 -8.30 -2.27
C ASP A 19 -18.70 -7.02 -2.43
N GLU A 20 -18.28 -6.39 -1.33
CA GLU A 20 -17.69 -5.06 -1.35
C GLU A 20 -16.39 -4.98 -0.54
N LEU A 21 -15.46 -4.17 -1.06
CA LEU A 21 -14.30 -3.66 -0.34
C LEU A 21 -14.38 -2.13 -0.35
N ILE A 22 -14.64 -1.53 0.80
CA ILE A 22 -14.83 -0.09 0.95
C ILE A 22 -13.67 0.48 1.75
N ILE A 23 -12.91 1.37 1.11
CA ILE A 23 -11.90 2.21 1.77
C ILE A 23 -12.43 3.65 1.74
N LYS A 24 -12.64 4.26 2.91
CA LYS A 24 -13.11 5.65 2.97
C LYS A 24 -11.98 6.59 2.55
N LYS A 25 -12.27 7.55 1.68
CA LYS A 25 -11.29 8.55 1.23
C LYS A 25 -10.66 9.35 2.39
N SER A 26 -11.41 9.53 3.47
CA SER A 26 -10.92 10.17 4.71
C SER A 26 -9.75 9.41 5.35
N ASP A 27 -9.71 8.08 5.22
CA ASP A 27 -8.66 7.26 5.82
C ASP A 27 -7.35 7.33 5.01
N LEU A 28 -7.46 7.79 3.77
CA LEU A 28 -6.33 8.06 2.87
C LEU A 28 -5.75 9.47 3.06
N SER A 29 -6.37 10.32 3.87
CA SER A 29 -5.83 11.67 4.15
C SER A 29 -4.49 11.63 4.89
N ALA A 30 -4.22 10.55 5.62
CA ALA A 30 -2.91 10.31 6.27
C ALA A 30 -1.74 10.26 5.28
N VAL A 31 -2.02 9.95 4.00
CA VAL A 31 -1.01 9.93 2.93
C VAL A 31 -1.17 11.08 1.93
N GLY A 32 -1.87 12.14 2.33
CA GLY A 32 -1.96 13.40 1.58
C GLY A 32 -3.14 13.50 0.60
N LEU A 33 -4.09 12.55 0.60
CA LEU A 33 -5.31 12.69 -0.20
C LEU A 33 -6.29 13.66 0.47
N THR A 34 -6.59 14.78 -0.20
CA THR A 34 -7.74 15.62 0.16
C THR A 34 -9.02 15.02 -0.44
N PRO A 35 -9.96 14.54 0.39
CA PRO A 35 -11.18 13.91 -0.12
C PRO A 35 -12.08 14.93 -0.80
N THR A 36 -12.47 14.64 -2.04
CA THR A 36 -13.45 15.42 -2.79
C THR A 36 -14.39 14.48 -3.55
N ALA A 37 -15.53 14.98 -4.00
CA ALA A 37 -16.44 14.22 -4.85
C ALA A 37 -15.75 13.79 -6.17
N ASN A 38 -14.82 14.62 -6.67
CA ASN A 38 -14.21 14.52 -8.00
C ASN A 38 -12.70 14.21 -7.94
N ASN A 39 -12.21 13.48 -6.93
CA ASN A 39 -10.82 13.03 -6.97
C ASN A 39 -10.59 12.20 -8.23
N ARG A 40 -9.47 12.45 -8.93
CA ARG A 40 -9.11 11.66 -10.11
C ARG A 40 -8.80 10.23 -9.71
N THR A 41 -9.08 9.29 -10.61
CA THR A 41 -8.85 7.86 -10.37
C THR A 41 -7.39 7.57 -10.01
N GLU A 42 -6.43 8.20 -10.69
CA GLU A 42 -5.00 8.04 -10.44
C GLU A 42 -4.61 8.53 -9.04
N GLN A 43 -5.25 9.61 -8.56
CA GLN A 43 -5.01 10.10 -7.20
C GLN A 43 -5.50 9.10 -6.16
N LEU A 44 -6.67 8.49 -6.39
CA LEU A 44 -7.23 7.47 -5.51
C LEU A 44 -6.32 6.23 -5.47
N LEU A 45 -5.86 5.78 -6.63
CA LEU A 45 -4.96 4.62 -6.73
C LEU A 45 -3.63 4.88 -6.02
N VAL A 46 -2.98 6.02 -6.29
CA VAL A 46 -1.72 6.39 -5.62
C VAL A 46 -1.91 6.48 -4.11
N ALA A 47 -3.02 7.08 -3.64
CA ALA A 47 -3.29 7.18 -2.22
C ALA A 47 -3.49 5.80 -1.56
N ILE A 48 -4.16 4.86 -2.22
CA ILE A 48 -4.30 3.48 -1.73
C ILE A 48 -2.92 2.80 -1.62
N LEU A 49 -2.08 2.93 -2.64
CA LEU A 49 -0.74 2.34 -2.64
C LEU A 49 0.17 2.94 -1.57
N LEU A 50 0.18 4.27 -1.44
CA LEU A 50 0.96 4.96 -0.40
C LEU A 50 0.47 4.59 1.00
N LYS A 51 -0.85 4.42 1.18
CA LYS A 51 -1.42 3.99 2.46
C LYS A 51 -0.99 2.57 2.80
N ALA A 52 -1.03 1.64 1.85
CA ALA A 52 -0.50 0.30 2.04
C ALA A 52 1.00 0.34 2.37
N LEU A 53 1.79 1.12 1.62
CA LEU A 53 3.24 1.24 1.81
C LEU A 53 3.59 1.81 3.19
N SER A 54 2.77 2.70 3.75
CA SER A 54 3.03 3.32 5.05
C SER A 54 3.14 2.31 6.20
N ASN A 55 2.56 1.12 6.06
CA ASN A 55 2.65 0.04 7.05
C ASN A 55 3.96 -0.76 6.99
N PHE A 56 4.76 -0.59 5.92
CA PHE A 56 6.05 -1.26 5.75
C PHE A 56 7.22 -0.48 6.35
N GLN A 57 6.95 0.66 6.97
CA GLN A 57 7.92 1.46 7.73
C GLN A 57 7.31 1.83 9.08
N GLY A 58 8.13 1.92 10.12
CA GLY A 58 7.62 2.22 11.46
C GLY A 58 8.67 2.09 12.54
N TYR A 59 8.20 1.97 13.79
CA TYR A 59 9.04 1.69 14.94
C TYR A 59 8.66 0.37 15.55
N LEU A 60 9.64 -0.33 16.11
CA LEU A 60 9.36 -1.53 16.89
C LEU A 60 8.68 -1.13 18.19
N THR A 61 7.64 -1.86 18.57
CA THR A 61 6.90 -1.63 19.82
C THR A 61 6.92 -2.88 20.69
N ASP A 62 6.86 -2.67 22.00
CA ASP A 62 6.60 -3.76 22.97
C ASP A 62 5.15 -4.24 22.90
N GLU A 63 4.80 -5.25 23.70
CA GLU A 63 3.44 -5.80 23.81
C GLU A 63 2.39 -4.80 24.32
N ASN A 64 2.84 -3.68 24.90
CA ASN A 64 2.00 -2.61 25.41
C ASN A 64 1.88 -1.43 24.41
N GLY A 65 2.54 -1.53 23.25
CA GLY A 65 2.54 -0.49 22.21
C GLY A 65 3.54 0.64 22.45
N ASN A 66 4.44 0.53 23.42
CA ASN A 66 5.50 1.51 23.64
C ASN A 66 6.61 1.33 22.60
N ILE A 67 7.09 2.42 22.03
CA ILE A 67 8.21 2.40 21.08
C ILE A 67 9.48 1.93 21.80
N LEU A 68 10.14 0.91 21.24
CA LEU A 68 11.43 0.45 21.71
C LEU A 68 12.52 1.46 21.34
N ALA A 69 13.39 1.75 22.30
CA ALA A 69 14.56 2.60 22.12
C ALA A 69 15.84 1.81 22.41
N ASP A 70 16.93 2.19 21.76
CA ASP A 70 18.27 1.66 22.02
C ASP A 70 18.83 2.18 23.36
N GLU A 71 20.05 1.76 23.72
CA GLU A 71 20.74 2.19 24.92
C GLU A 71 21.02 3.71 25.00
N ASN A 72 20.92 4.41 23.87
CA ASN A 72 21.09 5.86 23.75
C ASN A 72 19.75 6.61 23.71
N ASN A 73 18.64 5.91 23.97
CA ASN A 73 17.28 6.44 23.93
C ASN A 73 16.85 6.91 22.52
N ALA A 74 17.44 6.34 21.47
CA ALA A 74 17.01 6.53 20.09
C ALA A 74 16.00 5.43 19.68
N SER A 75 14.87 5.83 19.08
CA SER A 75 13.82 4.90 18.68
C SER A 75 14.31 3.91 17.61
N ILE A 76 14.03 2.63 17.83
CA ILE A 76 14.41 1.57 16.89
C ILE A 76 13.34 1.45 15.80
N GLY A 77 13.70 1.94 14.61
CA GLY A 77 12.86 1.90 13.43
C GLY A 77 13.02 0.63 12.60
N TYR A 78 12.04 0.36 11.74
CA TYR A 78 12.18 -0.53 10.59
C TYR A 78 11.75 0.20 9.32
N ASP A 79 12.43 -0.10 8.23
CA ASP A 79 12.08 0.40 6.89
C ASP A 79 12.22 -0.75 5.89
N ASN A 80 11.11 -1.42 5.64
CA ASN A 80 11.04 -2.55 4.72
C ASN A 80 10.71 -2.11 3.29
N ARG A 81 10.72 -0.80 2.98
CA ARG A 81 10.50 -0.31 1.61
C ARG A 81 11.55 -0.82 0.63
N GLN A 82 12.74 -1.18 1.13
CA GLN A 82 13.85 -1.72 0.34
C GLN A 82 13.88 -3.26 0.27
N LEU A 83 13.02 -3.97 1.01
CA LEU A 83 12.88 -5.43 0.91
C LEU A 83 12.06 -5.84 -0.33
N TYR A 84 12.55 -5.42 -1.49
CA TYR A 84 11.96 -5.53 -2.83
C TYR A 84 11.66 -6.98 -3.29
N GLU A 85 12.09 -8.01 -2.57
CA GLU A 85 11.88 -9.41 -2.94
C GLU A 85 10.50 -9.98 -2.56
N LEU A 86 9.76 -9.31 -1.65
CA LEU A 86 8.45 -9.78 -1.17
C LEU A 86 7.25 -8.99 -1.73
N LEU A 87 7.51 -7.86 -2.40
CA LEU A 87 6.48 -7.05 -3.06
C LEU A 87 7.06 -6.48 -4.37
N GLU A 88 6.94 -7.24 -5.46
CA GLU A 88 7.42 -6.81 -6.77
C GLU A 88 6.33 -5.96 -7.46
N MET A 89 6.54 -4.64 -7.48
CA MET A 89 5.66 -3.70 -8.19
C MET A 89 6.47 -3.04 -9.31
N PHE A 90 6.46 -3.66 -10.49
CA PHE A 90 7.20 -3.15 -11.65
C PHE A 90 6.24 -2.67 -12.74
N ARG A 91 6.60 -1.56 -13.37
CA ARG A 91 5.92 -1.03 -14.56
C ARG A 91 6.29 -1.94 -15.73
N TRP A 92 5.31 -2.54 -16.39
CA TRP A 92 5.57 -3.07 -17.73
C TRP A 92 5.72 -1.87 -18.66
N ASP A 93 6.85 -1.78 -19.35
CA ASP A 93 7.19 -0.66 -20.22
C ASP A 93 6.02 -0.32 -21.13
N ALA A 94 5.70 0.97 -21.23
CA ALA A 94 4.51 1.42 -21.94
C ALA A 94 4.66 1.03 -23.42
N TYR A 95 3.85 0.06 -23.87
CA TYR A 95 3.95 -0.42 -25.23
C TYR A 95 2.86 0.21 -26.10
N ALA A 96 3.24 0.54 -27.32
CA ALA A 96 2.34 1.07 -28.32
C ALA A 96 1.47 -0.07 -28.87
N LYS A 97 0.15 0.05 -28.75
CA LYS A 97 -0.82 -0.88 -29.33
C LYS A 97 -1.60 -0.19 -30.43
N GLN A 98 -1.58 -0.75 -31.64
CA GLN A 98 -2.40 -0.28 -32.77
C GLN A 98 -3.82 -0.88 -32.68
N ARG A 99 -4.85 -0.04 -32.76
CA ARG A 99 -6.26 -0.48 -32.88
C ARG A 99 -7.00 0.46 -33.84
N ASN A 100 -7.62 -0.11 -34.88
CA ASN A 100 -8.32 0.65 -35.92
C ASN A 100 -7.48 1.77 -36.56
N GLY A 101 -6.18 1.55 -36.76
CA GLY A 101 -5.25 2.52 -37.35
C GLY A 101 -4.75 3.61 -36.40
N ASN A 102 -5.17 3.61 -35.14
CA ASN A 102 -4.70 4.55 -34.11
C ASN A 102 -3.72 3.86 -33.15
N VAL A 103 -2.69 4.59 -32.73
CA VAL A 103 -1.71 4.12 -31.74
C VAL A 103 -2.15 4.54 -30.35
N TYR A 104 -2.25 3.56 -29.45
CA TYR A 104 -2.55 3.76 -28.03
C TYR A 104 -1.34 3.40 -27.19
N LEU A 105 -0.92 4.32 -26.32
CA LEU A 105 0.05 4.01 -25.28
C LEU A 105 -0.68 3.28 -24.15
N THR A 106 -0.32 2.03 -23.88
CA THR A 106 -0.95 1.24 -22.82
C THR A 106 -0.01 1.21 -21.61
N GLU A 107 -0.45 1.82 -20.50
CA GLU A 107 0.23 1.75 -19.21
C GLU A 107 -0.43 0.66 -18.36
N THR A 108 0.37 -0.25 -17.80
CA THR A 108 -0.15 -1.42 -17.06
C THR A 108 0.49 -1.51 -15.69
N ILE A 109 -0.30 -1.89 -14.69
CA ILE A 109 0.17 -2.25 -13.35
C ILE A 109 -0.05 -3.77 -13.19
N VAL A 110 1.01 -4.49 -12.84
CA VAL A 110 0.98 -5.93 -12.58
C VAL A 110 1.44 -6.17 -11.15
N ILE A 111 0.73 -7.03 -10.42
CA ILE A 111 1.01 -7.35 -9.01
C ILE A 111 1.22 -8.86 -8.90
N HIS A 112 2.38 -9.28 -8.39
CA HIS A 112 2.67 -10.68 -8.03
C HIS A 112 2.78 -10.83 -6.51
N SER A 113 2.29 -11.95 -5.97
CA SER A 113 2.49 -12.31 -4.56
C SER A 113 2.97 -13.77 -4.45
N TYR A 114 4.00 -14.01 -3.65
CA TYR A 114 4.48 -15.36 -3.35
C TYR A 114 4.36 -15.62 -1.85
N ALA A 115 3.87 -16.80 -1.49
CA ALA A 115 3.81 -17.29 -0.12
C ALA A 115 4.73 -18.50 0.02
N GLN A 116 5.66 -18.45 0.96
CA GLN A 116 6.52 -19.59 1.27
C GLN A 116 5.73 -20.56 2.17
N THR A 117 5.50 -21.79 1.69
CA THR A 117 5.03 -22.87 2.56
C THR A 117 6.23 -23.48 3.26
N VAL A 118 6.21 -23.46 4.59
CA VAL A 118 7.23 -24.12 5.42
C VAL A 118 7.04 -25.63 5.23
N GLN A 119 8.09 -26.35 4.81
CA GLN A 119 8.17 -27.80 4.86
C GLN A 119 8.61 -28.26 6.25
#